data_AF-A0A6M4A9P2-F1
#
_entry.id   AF-A0A6M4A9P2-F1
#
_cell.length_a   1.000
_cell.length_b   1.000
_cell.length_c   1.000
_cell.angle_alpha   90.00
_cell.angle_beta   90.00
_cell.angle_gamma   90.00
#
_symmetry.space_group_name_H-M   'P 1'
#
loop_
_entity.id
_entity.type
_entity.pdbx_description
1 polymer ?
#
loop_
_entity_poly.entity_id
_entity_poly.type
_entity_poly.pdbx_seq_one_letter_code
_entity_poly.pdbx_strand_id
1 'polypeptide(L)'
;MNKSSLTVEQALPPGQFLLESFPRFGLLAYAKRLPRLADLADVGEGTAIRVYGAGLPPFFLDDGVAGLARVEQLSDFHCVTTWSQTGLQWSGVRFSDVYEKLVLPNTAAVPRYQFVVIYGLDGYRSILPLDDLLAADVLLADRLHGEPLGLAHGAPLRLVAPAHYGYKSVKHICAIEFLEGCEQYRPVGYRFMAHPRARVQAEERGLGLPGTVFRWLYRPLIRFVIRRFAKASA
;
A
#
# COMPACT_ATOMS: atom_id res chain seq x y z
N MET A 1 -27.54 -31.04 8.38
CA MET A 1 -26.90 -31.44 7.10
C MET A 1 -25.99 -30.30 6.67
N ASN A 2 -24.71 -30.40 6.98
CA ASN A 2 -23.72 -29.36 6.70
C ASN A 2 -23.48 -29.25 5.19
N LYS A 3 -23.73 -28.06 4.63
CA LYS A 3 -23.22 -27.69 3.31
C LYS A 3 -21.71 -27.55 3.43
N SER A 4 -21.00 -28.45 2.75
CA SER A 4 -19.58 -28.36 2.45
C SER A 4 -19.27 -27.03 1.78
N SER A 5 -18.71 -26.07 2.52
CA SER A 5 -18.02 -24.93 1.93
C SER A 5 -16.70 -25.43 1.37
N LEU A 6 -16.66 -25.60 0.05
CA LEU A 6 -15.43 -25.85 -0.69
C LEU A 6 -14.53 -24.60 -0.54
N THR A 7 -13.69 -24.56 0.49
CA THR A 7 -12.55 -23.67 0.53
C THR A 7 -11.58 -24.15 -0.56
N VAL A 8 -11.64 -23.51 -1.72
CA VAL A 8 -10.52 -23.55 -2.65
C VAL A 8 -9.34 -22.94 -1.90
N GLU A 9 -8.45 -23.78 -1.40
CA GLU A 9 -7.18 -23.35 -0.82
C GLU A 9 -6.39 -22.69 -1.97
N GLN A 10 -6.52 -21.36 -2.09
CA GLN A 10 -5.82 -20.62 -3.12
C GLN A 10 -4.33 -20.80 -2.91
N ALA A 11 -3.66 -21.36 -3.91
CA ALA A 11 -2.22 -21.51 -3.87
C ALA A 11 -1.56 -20.14 -3.70
N LEU A 12 -0.71 -20.01 -2.68
CA LEU A 12 0.03 -18.78 -2.46
C LEU A 12 0.91 -18.44 -3.68
N PRO A 13 1.19 -17.15 -3.91
CA PRO A 13 2.08 -16.76 -4.99
C PRO A 13 3.48 -17.38 -4.86
N PRO A 14 4.25 -17.47 -5.97
CA PRO A 14 5.55 -18.12 -5.96
C PRO A 14 6.49 -17.59 -4.87
N GLY A 15 7.06 -18.51 -4.08
CA GLY A 15 8.03 -18.17 -3.06
C GLY A 15 7.45 -17.46 -1.84
N GLN A 16 6.15 -17.62 -1.59
CA GLN A 16 5.49 -17.15 -0.39
C GLN A 16 5.19 -18.30 0.56
N PHE A 17 5.27 -18.04 1.87
CA PHE A 17 4.71 -18.92 2.89
C PHE A 17 3.71 -18.14 3.76
N LEU A 18 2.70 -18.84 4.26
CA LEU A 18 1.69 -18.25 5.12
C LEU A 18 2.28 -17.91 6.50
N LEU A 19 1.95 -16.72 7.01
CA LEU A 19 2.08 -16.40 8.43
C LEU A 19 0.69 -16.38 9.06
N GLU A 20 0.55 -16.94 10.25
CA GLU A 20 -0.73 -16.97 10.97
C GLU A 20 -1.17 -15.58 11.44
N SER A 21 -0.20 -14.73 11.80
CA SER A 21 -0.45 -13.36 12.24
C SER A 21 -0.13 -12.35 11.15
N PHE A 22 -0.77 -11.18 11.25
CA PHE A 22 -0.45 -10.03 10.41
C PHE A 22 0.39 -9.02 11.21
N PRO A 23 1.74 -9.16 11.26
CA PRO A 23 2.58 -8.23 12.02
C PRO A 23 2.71 -6.89 11.32
N ARG A 24 3.14 -5.86 12.06
CA ARG A 24 3.67 -4.64 11.44
C ARG A 24 4.90 -4.99 10.60
N PHE A 25 4.98 -4.40 9.42
CA PHE A 25 6.07 -4.62 8.47
C PHE A 25 6.52 -3.32 7.81
N GLY A 26 7.65 -3.40 7.11
CA GLY A 26 8.21 -2.34 6.30
C GLY A 26 9.72 -2.49 6.11
N LEU A 27 10.35 -1.46 5.56
CA LEU A 27 11.80 -1.35 5.54
C LEU A 27 12.33 -1.09 6.95
N LEU A 28 13.47 -1.71 7.30
CA LEU A 28 14.05 -1.60 8.65
C LEU A 28 14.31 -0.15 9.12
N ALA A 29 14.62 0.76 8.19
CA ALA A 29 14.81 2.19 8.50
C ALA A 29 13.56 2.86 9.09
N TYR A 30 12.37 2.28 8.87
CA TYR A 30 11.08 2.76 9.34
C TYR A 30 10.54 1.94 10.52
N ALA A 31 11.30 0.94 11.00
CA ALA A 31 10.86 0.09 12.11
C ALA A 31 10.52 0.89 13.37
N LYS A 32 11.16 2.02 13.64
CA LYS A 32 10.86 2.89 14.79
C LYS A 32 10.14 4.20 14.43
N ARG A 33 9.75 4.36 13.16
CA ARG A 33 9.05 5.57 12.70
C ARG A 33 7.55 5.30 12.73
N LEU A 34 6.86 6.07 13.56
CA LEU A 34 5.41 6.14 13.60
C LEU A 34 5.04 7.64 13.60
N PRO A 35 3.94 8.02 12.95
CA PRO A 35 3.41 9.37 13.06
C PRO A 35 3.08 9.70 14.52
N ARG A 36 3.14 10.98 14.89
CA ARG A 36 2.65 11.41 16.20
C ARG A 36 1.12 11.42 16.18
N LEU A 37 0.49 11.24 17.33
CA LEU A 37 -0.98 11.26 17.44
C LEU A 37 -1.58 12.58 16.94
N ALA A 38 -0.92 13.72 17.18
CA ALA A 38 -1.34 15.01 16.66
C ALA A 38 -1.35 15.04 15.12
N ASP A 39 -0.33 14.48 14.47
CA ASP A 39 -0.24 14.42 13.00
C ASP A 39 -1.35 13.52 12.41
N LEU A 40 -1.86 12.56 13.18
CA LEU A 40 -2.98 11.70 12.79
C LEU A 40 -4.33 12.36 13.04
N ALA A 41 -4.45 13.20 14.06
CA ALA A 41 -5.66 13.96 14.34
C ALA A 41 -5.93 14.98 13.23
N ASP A 42 -4.89 15.66 12.74
CA ASP A 42 -5.01 16.57 11.60
C ASP A 42 -5.64 15.86 10.39
N VAL A 43 -5.08 14.69 10.01
CA VAL A 43 -5.63 13.86 8.94
C VAL A 43 -7.03 13.35 9.32
N GLY A 44 -7.22 12.84 10.53
CA GLY A 44 -8.44 12.23 11.05
C GLY A 44 -9.64 13.17 11.28
N GLU A 45 -9.43 14.48 11.26
CA GLU A 45 -10.48 15.50 11.36
C GLU A 45 -10.86 16.09 9.98
N GLY A 46 -10.47 15.43 8.89
CA GLY A 46 -10.85 15.82 7.52
C GLY A 46 -9.93 16.88 6.89
N THR A 47 -8.76 17.14 7.48
CA THR A 47 -7.77 18.07 6.94
C THR A 47 -6.42 17.38 6.76
N ALA A 48 -6.12 16.88 5.55
CA ALA A 48 -4.80 17.01 4.92
C ALA A 48 -4.27 15.76 4.18
N ILE A 49 -5.09 14.98 3.47
CA ILE A 49 -4.51 14.22 2.36
C ILE A 49 -4.35 15.17 1.18
N ARG A 50 -3.13 15.69 1.02
CA ARG A 50 -2.82 16.63 -0.05
C ARG A 50 -2.74 15.90 -1.39
N VAL A 51 -3.55 16.31 -2.35
CA VAL A 51 -3.52 15.79 -3.73
C VAL A 51 -3.04 16.87 -4.67
N TYR A 52 -2.06 16.55 -5.52
CA TYR A 52 -1.45 17.50 -6.45
C TYR A 52 -0.75 16.78 -7.60
N GLY A 53 -0.31 17.52 -8.61
CA GLY A 53 0.44 16.94 -9.72
C GLY A 53 0.67 17.93 -10.85
N ALA A 54 1.26 17.46 -11.94
CA ALA A 54 1.45 18.27 -13.14
C ALA A 54 0.09 18.74 -13.69
N GLY A 55 -0.15 20.06 -13.75
CA GLY A 55 -1.45 20.60 -14.20
C GLY A 55 -2.63 20.35 -13.27
N LEU A 56 -2.39 19.83 -12.06
CA LEU A 56 -3.38 19.65 -11.00
C LEU A 56 -3.03 20.56 -9.82
N PRO A 57 -3.74 21.69 -9.65
CA PRO A 57 -3.60 22.54 -8.47
C PRO A 57 -3.79 21.71 -7.19
N PRO A 58 -3.02 22.01 -6.13
CA PRO A 58 -3.14 21.25 -4.89
C PRO A 58 -4.51 21.44 -4.25
N PHE A 59 -5.13 20.33 -3.86
CA PHE A 59 -6.35 20.31 -3.06
C PHE A 59 -6.22 19.25 -1.97
N PHE A 60 -7.22 19.18 -1.09
CA PHE A 60 -7.22 18.25 0.05
C PHE A 60 -8.41 17.31 -0.05
N LEU A 61 -8.14 16.03 0.19
CA LEU A 61 -9.16 15.04 0.48
C LEU A 61 -9.31 14.92 2.00
N ASP A 62 -10.54 14.65 2.43
CA ASP A 62 -10.80 14.17 3.78
C ASP A 62 -10.32 12.71 3.95
N ASP A 63 -10.27 12.24 5.19
CA ASP A 63 -9.77 10.92 5.58
C ASP A 63 -10.74 9.76 5.33
N GLY A 64 -12.02 10.06 5.07
CA GLY A 64 -13.07 9.08 4.73
C GLY A 64 -13.37 8.98 3.23
N VAL A 65 -12.66 9.77 2.44
CA VAL A 65 -12.73 10.00 1.00
C VAL A 65 -14.12 10.43 0.49
N ALA A 66 -14.51 11.64 0.89
CA ALA A 66 -15.49 12.56 0.31
C ALA A 66 -16.86 11.96 -0.06
N GLY A 67 -17.39 11.06 0.78
CA GLY A 67 -18.71 10.46 0.57
C GLY A 67 -18.77 9.46 -0.60
N LEU A 68 -17.61 8.98 -1.07
CA LEU A 68 -17.56 7.91 -2.07
C LEU A 68 -18.13 6.61 -1.51
N ALA A 69 -18.62 5.76 -2.43
CA ALA A 69 -19.15 4.45 -2.07
C ALA A 69 -18.05 3.58 -1.45
N ARG A 70 -18.35 3.04 -0.26
CA ARG A 70 -17.45 2.16 0.45
C ARG A 70 -17.59 0.73 -0.06
N VAL A 71 -16.46 0.02 -0.08
CA VAL A 71 -16.40 -1.39 -0.46
C VAL A 71 -15.75 -2.19 0.65
N GLU A 72 -16.22 -3.42 0.82
CA GLU A 72 -15.52 -4.44 1.59
C GLU A 72 -14.90 -5.44 0.62
N GLN A 73 -13.66 -5.83 0.88
CA GLN A 73 -12.90 -6.73 0.03
C GLN A 73 -12.09 -7.68 0.89
N LEU A 74 -12.20 -8.97 0.57
CA LEU A 74 -11.22 -9.96 1.02
C LEU A 74 -10.05 -9.95 0.05
N SER A 75 -8.86 -9.65 0.54
CA SER A 75 -7.65 -9.70 -0.27
C SER A 75 -6.43 -10.07 0.55
N ASP A 76 -5.50 -10.75 -0.10
CA ASP A 76 -4.27 -11.19 0.55
C ASP A 76 -3.22 -10.07 0.59
N PHE A 77 -2.26 -10.24 1.48
CA PHE A 77 -1.09 -9.39 1.61
C PHE A 77 0.17 -10.23 1.39
N HIS A 78 1.08 -9.76 0.53
CA HIS A 78 2.30 -10.47 0.20
C HIS A 78 3.53 -9.61 0.46
N CYS A 79 4.43 -10.06 1.33
CA CYS A 79 5.68 -9.38 1.60
C CYS A 79 6.76 -9.76 0.58
N VAL A 80 7.56 -8.78 0.19
CA VAL A 80 8.74 -8.99 -0.66
C VAL A 80 9.77 -9.91 0.04
N THR A 81 9.74 -9.99 1.37
CA THR A 81 10.55 -10.93 2.17
C THR A 81 9.88 -12.30 2.33
N THR A 82 9.10 -12.74 1.33
CA THR A 82 8.68 -14.14 1.12
C THR A 82 7.61 -14.70 2.07
N TRP A 83 6.90 -13.86 2.80
CA TRP A 83 5.73 -14.28 3.59
C TRP A 83 4.43 -13.60 3.15
N SER A 84 3.31 -14.27 3.37
CA SER A 84 1.97 -13.76 3.05
C SER A 84 1.01 -13.91 4.21
N GLN A 85 -0.02 -13.08 4.22
CA GLN A 85 -1.20 -13.25 5.07
C GLN A 85 -2.44 -13.21 4.19
N THR A 86 -3.35 -14.16 4.39
CA THR A 86 -4.51 -14.35 3.51
C THR A 86 -5.82 -13.98 4.19
N GLY A 87 -6.85 -13.69 3.41
CA GLY A 87 -8.20 -13.48 3.94
C GLY A 87 -8.35 -12.21 4.81
N LEU A 88 -7.56 -11.17 4.52
CA LEU A 88 -7.69 -9.88 5.19
C LEU A 88 -8.93 -9.16 4.63
N GLN A 89 -9.88 -8.83 5.51
CA GLN A 89 -11.09 -8.09 5.14
C GLN A 89 -10.82 -6.59 5.27
N TRP A 90 -10.52 -5.95 4.15
CA TRP A 90 -10.32 -4.51 4.09
C TRP A 90 -11.64 -3.81 3.79
N SER A 91 -11.83 -2.64 4.38
CA SER A 91 -12.91 -1.74 3.97
C SER A 91 -12.36 -0.34 3.73
N GLY A 92 -12.93 0.34 2.73
CA GLY A 92 -12.47 1.66 2.29
C GLY A 92 -13.12 2.07 0.98
N VAL A 93 -12.44 2.88 0.18
CA VAL A 93 -12.90 3.32 -1.15
C VAL A 93 -11.95 2.80 -2.22
N ARG A 94 -12.47 2.56 -3.44
CA ARG A 94 -11.61 2.17 -4.56
C ARG A 94 -10.78 3.36 -5.01
N PHE A 95 -9.49 3.15 -5.25
CA PHE A 95 -8.61 4.21 -5.75
C PHE A 95 -9.11 4.76 -7.10
N SER A 96 -9.69 3.90 -7.96
CA SER A 96 -10.31 4.30 -9.22
C SER A 96 -11.44 5.32 -9.01
N ASP A 97 -12.30 5.13 -8.01
CA ASP A 97 -13.37 6.08 -7.69
C ASP A 97 -12.81 7.43 -7.22
N VAL A 98 -11.75 7.42 -6.40
CA VAL A 98 -11.04 8.65 -5.99
C VAL A 98 -10.50 9.39 -7.20
N TYR A 99 -9.82 8.68 -8.10
CA TYR A 99 -9.25 9.26 -9.29
C TYR A 99 -10.34 9.86 -10.20
N GLU A 100 -11.37 9.09 -10.52
CA GLU A 100 -12.40 9.48 -11.47
C GLU A 100 -13.31 10.60 -10.94
N LYS A 101 -13.67 10.56 -9.65
CA LYS A 101 -14.69 11.45 -9.08
C LYS A 101 -14.11 12.64 -8.34
N LEU A 102 -12.87 12.56 -7.86
CA LEU A 102 -12.26 13.62 -7.06
C LEU A 102 -11.00 14.19 -7.69
N VAL A 103 -10.22 13.42 -8.44
CA VAL A 103 -9.00 13.93 -9.09
C VAL A 103 -9.30 14.53 -10.46
N LEU A 104 -9.91 13.77 -11.38
CA LEU A 104 -10.19 14.23 -12.74
C LEU A 104 -11.01 15.54 -12.79
N PRO A 105 -12.05 15.74 -11.96
CA PRO A 105 -12.81 17.00 -12.00
C PRO A 105 -12.01 18.24 -11.58
N ASN A 106 -10.89 18.05 -10.89
CA ASN A 106 -9.97 19.12 -10.48
C ASN A 106 -8.85 19.37 -11.51
N THR A 107 -8.84 18.66 -12.64
CA THR A 107 -7.87 18.88 -13.72
C THR A 107 -8.42 19.85 -14.77
N ALA A 108 -7.58 20.79 -15.23
CA ALA A 108 -7.99 21.80 -16.21
C ALA A 108 -8.08 21.26 -17.65
N ALA A 109 -7.40 20.14 -17.93
CA ALA A 109 -7.38 19.46 -19.22
C ALA A 109 -7.21 17.96 -19.00
N VAL A 110 -7.44 17.15 -20.04
CA VAL A 110 -7.23 15.68 -19.98
C VAL A 110 -5.79 15.40 -19.53
N PRO A 111 -5.58 14.85 -18.32
CA PRO A 111 -4.25 14.71 -17.78
C PRO A 111 -3.49 13.55 -18.44
N ARG A 112 -2.16 13.66 -18.51
CA ARG A 112 -1.26 12.62 -19.02
C ARG A 112 -0.54 11.87 -17.92
N TYR A 113 -1.19 11.70 -16.77
CA TYR A 113 -0.60 11.00 -15.63
C TYR A 113 -0.30 9.55 -15.98
N GLN A 114 0.95 9.14 -15.74
CA GLN A 114 1.40 7.76 -15.92
C GLN A 114 1.77 7.11 -14.60
N PHE A 115 2.13 7.91 -13.59
CA PHE A 115 2.57 7.44 -12.28
C PHE A 115 1.95 8.24 -11.15
N VAL A 116 1.87 7.60 -9.98
CA VAL A 116 1.42 8.23 -8.75
C VAL A 116 2.40 7.91 -7.63
N VAL A 117 2.80 8.93 -6.86
CA VAL A 117 3.57 8.76 -5.64
C VAL A 117 2.63 8.92 -4.44
N ILE A 118 2.61 7.90 -3.57
CA ILE A 118 1.88 7.91 -2.32
C ILE A 118 2.86 8.17 -1.18
N TYR A 119 2.55 9.16 -0.34
CA TYR A 119 3.37 9.59 0.78
C TYR A 119 2.70 9.23 2.11
N GLY A 120 3.49 8.67 3.03
CA GLY A 120 3.09 8.39 4.40
C GLY A 120 3.68 9.39 5.40
N LEU A 121 2.95 9.66 6.48
CA LEU A 121 3.39 10.53 7.58
C LEU A 121 4.67 10.03 8.28
N ASP A 122 4.99 8.74 8.19
CA ASP A 122 6.25 8.17 8.70
C ASP A 122 7.48 8.49 7.82
N GLY A 123 7.28 9.30 6.77
CA GLY A 123 8.28 9.69 5.77
C GLY A 123 8.54 8.61 4.73
N TYR A 124 7.76 7.52 4.70
CA TYR A 124 7.83 6.52 3.66
C TYR A 124 7.07 6.99 2.42
N ARG A 125 7.54 6.59 1.23
CA ARG A 125 6.83 6.86 -0.03
C ARG A 125 7.06 5.77 -1.04
N SER A 126 6.08 5.53 -1.88
CA SER A 126 6.16 4.55 -2.97
C SER A 126 5.53 5.10 -4.24
N ILE A 127 6.12 4.77 -5.38
CA ILE A 127 5.58 5.09 -6.70
C ILE A 127 4.93 3.84 -7.32
N LEU A 128 3.81 4.01 -8.00
CA LEU A 128 3.17 2.99 -8.84
C LEU A 128 2.73 3.61 -10.18
N PRO A 129 2.66 2.81 -11.27
CA PRO A 129 1.92 3.22 -12.46
C PRO A 129 0.46 3.50 -12.13
N LEU A 130 -0.12 4.51 -12.78
CA LEU A 130 -1.52 4.86 -12.59
C LEU A 130 -2.44 3.69 -12.95
N ASP A 131 -2.18 3.00 -14.08
CA ASP A 131 -2.97 1.84 -14.52
C ASP A 131 -3.04 0.72 -13.47
N ASP A 132 -1.94 0.50 -12.75
CA ASP A 132 -1.89 -0.51 -11.67
C ASP A 132 -2.73 -0.05 -10.46
N LEU A 133 -2.79 1.26 -10.18
CA LEU A 133 -3.62 1.83 -9.10
C LEU A 133 -5.10 1.93 -9.47
N LEU A 134 -5.45 1.98 -10.75
CA LEU A 134 -6.83 1.96 -11.23
C LEU A 134 -7.42 0.54 -11.32
N ALA A 135 -6.64 -0.48 -10.96
CA ALA A 135 -7.15 -1.84 -10.83
C ALA A 135 -8.29 -1.89 -9.81
N ALA A 136 -9.31 -2.72 -10.10
CA ALA A 136 -10.53 -2.76 -9.32
C ALA A 136 -10.27 -3.09 -7.84
N ASP A 137 -9.27 -3.91 -7.53
CA ASP A 137 -8.98 -4.39 -6.17
C ASP A 137 -8.06 -3.47 -5.35
N VAL A 138 -7.72 -2.28 -5.87
CA VAL A 138 -6.89 -1.29 -5.18
C VAL A 138 -7.76 -0.34 -4.36
N LEU A 139 -7.48 -0.28 -3.06
CA LEU A 139 -8.27 0.51 -2.10
C LEU A 139 -7.41 1.54 -1.38
N LEU A 140 -8.03 2.68 -1.06
CA LEU A 140 -7.66 3.46 0.11
C LEU A 140 -8.50 2.94 1.29
N ALA A 141 -7.86 2.22 2.20
CA ALA A 141 -8.51 1.50 3.30
C ALA A 141 -8.27 2.19 4.65
N ASP A 142 -9.32 2.27 5.45
CA ASP A 142 -9.37 2.84 6.81
C ASP A 142 -9.83 1.80 7.86
N ARG A 143 -10.24 0.60 7.41
CA ARG A 143 -10.65 -0.52 8.26
C ARG A 143 -10.03 -1.84 7.87
N LEU A 144 -9.84 -2.70 8.86
CA LEU A 144 -9.40 -4.08 8.73
C LEU A 144 -10.19 -4.97 9.70
N HIS A 145 -10.82 -6.02 9.17
CA HIS A 145 -11.69 -6.93 9.93
C HIS A 145 -12.83 -6.22 10.68
N GLY A 146 -13.47 -5.24 10.01
CA GLY A 146 -14.55 -4.43 10.57
C GLY A 146 -14.11 -3.29 11.48
N GLU A 147 -12.89 -3.37 12.04
CA GLU A 147 -12.36 -2.38 12.97
C GLU A 147 -11.56 -1.26 12.27
N PRO A 148 -11.53 -0.04 12.82
CA PRO A 148 -10.62 1.01 12.37
C PRO A 148 -9.17 0.52 12.37
N LEU A 149 -8.35 0.98 11.41
CA LEU A 149 -6.94 0.63 11.40
C LEU A 149 -6.24 1.06 12.68
N GLY A 150 -5.42 0.18 13.24
CA GLY A 150 -4.45 0.55 14.25
C GLY A 150 -3.27 1.32 13.66
N LEU A 151 -2.56 2.07 14.51
CA LEU A 151 -1.32 2.78 14.17
C LEU A 151 -0.27 1.84 13.55
N ALA A 152 -0.21 0.57 13.95
CA ALA A 152 0.71 -0.39 13.34
C ALA A 152 0.39 -0.69 11.86
N HIS A 153 -0.89 -0.64 11.49
CA HIS A 153 -1.41 -1.04 10.20
C HIS A 153 -1.71 0.11 9.24
N GLY A 154 -1.47 1.35 9.66
CA GLY A 154 -1.47 2.50 8.76
C GLY A 154 -2.60 3.51 8.97
N ALA A 155 -3.20 3.55 10.16
CA ALA A 155 -4.20 4.55 10.51
C ALA A 155 -3.79 5.99 10.15
N PRO A 156 -4.74 6.89 9.82
CA PRO A 156 -6.16 6.59 9.60
C PRO A 156 -6.40 5.90 8.25
N LEU A 157 -5.52 6.10 7.26
CA LEU A 157 -5.71 5.61 5.89
C LEU A 157 -4.43 5.00 5.32
N ARG A 158 -4.58 3.88 4.61
CA ARG A 158 -3.50 3.20 3.88
C ARG A 158 -3.90 2.84 2.45
N LEU A 159 -2.90 2.58 1.61
CA LEU A 159 -3.11 1.93 0.34
C LEU A 159 -3.15 0.40 0.55
N VAL A 160 -4.06 -0.27 -0.14
CA VAL A 160 -4.12 -1.73 -0.30
C VAL A 160 -4.06 -2.03 -1.80
N ALA A 161 -3.05 -2.80 -2.22
CA ALA A 161 -2.81 -3.11 -3.63
C ALA A 161 -2.40 -4.60 -3.76
N PRO A 162 -3.37 -5.53 -3.78
CA PRO A 162 -3.13 -6.96 -3.56
C PRO A 162 -2.20 -7.62 -4.58
N ALA A 163 -2.23 -7.15 -5.83
CA ALA A 163 -1.35 -7.64 -6.90
C ALA A 163 0.14 -7.28 -6.69
N HIS A 164 0.46 -6.41 -5.73
CA HIS A 164 1.79 -5.85 -5.50
C HIS A 164 2.38 -6.26 -4.15
N TYR A 165 3.71 -6.32 -4.06
CA TYR A 165 4.37 -6.55 -2.78
C TYR A 165 4.07 -5.42 -1.80
N GLY A 166 3.89 -5.78 -0.53
CA GLY A 166 3.34 -4.92 0.50
C GLY A 166 4.10 -3.64 0.82
N TYR A 167 5.35 -3.47 0.36
CA TYR A 167 6.03 -2.19 0.44
C TYR A 167 5.40 -1.14 -0.50
N LYS A 168 4.63 -1.54 -1.51
CA LYS A 168 3.83 -0.64 -2.35
C LYS A 168 2.59 -0.13 -1.62
N SER A 169 2.04 -0.90 -0.68
CA SER A 169 0.89 -0.56 0.15
C SER A 169 1.26 0.42 1.28
N VAL A 170 1.48 1.69 0.92
CA VAL A 170 1.88 2.78 1.84
C VAL A 170 0.88 2.97 2.98
N LYS A 171 1.40 3.23 4.18
CA LYS A 171 0.65 3.46 5.43
C LYS A 171 0.62 4.94 5.77
N HIS A 172 -0.34 5.37 6.59
CA HIS A 172 -0.41 6.73 7.14
C HIS A 172 -0.46 7.80 6.04
N ILE A 173 -1.29 7.59 5.01
CA ILE A 173 -1.29 8.43 3.81
C ILE A 173 -1.53 9.90 4.19
N CYS A 174 -0.65 10.78 3.71
CA CYS A 174 -0.78 12.23 3.84
C CYS A 174 -0.70 12.98 2.52
N ALA A 175 -0.20 12.36 1.45
CA ALA A 175 -0.24 12.99 0.14
C ALA A 175 -0.26 11.98 -1.02
N ILE A 176 -0.85 12.41 -2.13
CA ILE A 176 -0.94 11.70 -3.40
C ILE A 176 -0.48 12.66 -4.49
N GLU A 177 0.61 12.32 -5.17
CA GLU A 177 1.19 13.14 -6.24
C GLU A 177 1.06 12.43 -7.58
N PHE A 178 0.44 13.09 -8.55
CA PHE A 178 0.26 12.60 -9.91
C PHE A 178 1.35 13.13 -10.84
N LEU A 179 2.00 12.22 -11.56
CA LEU A 179 3.16 12.50 -12.41
C LEU A 179 2.95 12.00 -13.84
N GLU A 180 3.44 12.75 -14.82
CA GLU A 180 3.50 12.31 -16.23
C GLU A 180 4.66 11.33 -16.48
N GLY A 181 5.69 11.33 -15.62
CA GLY A 181 6.88 10.49 -15.72
C GLY A 181 7.50 10.21 -14.35
N CYS A 182 8.44 9.26 -14.27
CA CYS A 182 9.04 8.82 -13.00
C CYS A 182 10.52 9.22 -12.84
N GLU A 183 11.06 10.04 -13.73
CA GLU A 183 12.49 10.37 -13.84
C GLU A 183 13.05 11.04 -12.58
N GLN A 184 12.21 11.82 -11.89
CA GLN A 184 12.56 12.53 -10.68
C GLN A 184 12.38 11.69 -9.40
N TYR A 185 11.62 10.59 -9.49
CA TYR A 185 11.40 9.73 -8.33
C TYR A 185 12.70 9.01 -7.94
N ARG A 186 13.00 9.05 -6.64
CA ARG A 186 14.13 8.33 -6.05
C ARG A 186 13.57 7.33 -5.04
N PRO A 187 13.72 6.02 -5.29
CA PRO A 187 13.22 5.02 -4.36
C PRO A 187 13.96 5.09 -3.04
N VAL A 188 13.27 4.67 -1.99
CA VAL A 188 13.85 4.52 -0.65
C VAL A 188 14.75 3.29 -0.62
N GLY A 189 16.00 3.45 -0.18
CA GLY A 189 16.99 2.37 -0.15
C GLY A 189 17.76 2.24 -1.47
N TYR A 190 18.30 1.04 -1.73
CA TYR A 190 19.07 0.79 -2.95
C TYR A 190 18.15 0.70 -4.17
N ARG A 191 18.54 1.33 -5.29
CA ARG A 191 17.76 1.34 -6.54
C ARG A 191 17.37 -0.04 -7.03
N PHE A 192 18.27 -1.03 -6.90
CA PHE A 192 17.99 -2.40 -7.33
C PHE A 192 16.93 -3.10 -6.46
N MET A 193 16.65 -2.63 -5.25
CA MET A 193 15.63 -3.23 -4.37
C MET A 193 14.23 -2.72 -4.68
N ALA A 194 14.10 -1.58 -5.37
CA ALA A 194 12.81 -0.94 -5.62
C ALA A 194 12.33 -1.22 -7.05
N HIS A 195 11.58 -2.31 -7.21
CA HIS A 195 10.93 -2.58 -8.49
C HIS A 195 9.82 -1.54 -8.79
N PRO A 196 9.70 -1.04 -10.04
CA PRO A 196 8.67 -0.05 -10.42
C PRO A 196 7.25 -0.53 -10.12
N ARG A 197 6.90 -1.74 -10.57
CA ARG A 197 5.59 -2.37 -10.35
C ARG A 197 5.55 -3.24 -9.09
N ALA A 198 6.41 -4.24 -9.00
CA ALA A 198 6.52 -5.14 -7.85
C ALA A 198 5.37 -6.16 -7.76
N ARG A 199 4.95 -6.68 -8.93
CA ARG A 199 3.91 -7.69 -9.07
C ARG A 199 4.32 -8.99 -8.40
N VAL A 200 3.45 -9.49 -7.55
CA VAL A 200 3.71 -10.65 -6.71
C VAL A 200 3.82 -11.92 -7.54
N GLN A 201 2.89 -12.11 -8.49
CA GLN A 201 2.83 -13.31 -9.35
C GLN A 201 4.03 -13.43 -10.30
N ALA A 202 4.62 -12.30 -10.70
CA ALA A 202 5.80 -12.26 -11.56
C ALA A 202 7.13 -12.25 -10.77
N GLU A 203 7.08 -12.35 -9.44
CA GLU A 203 8.24 -12.26 -8.55
C GLU A 203 9.13 -11.03 -8.77
N GLU A 204 8.52 -9.89 -9.03
CA GLU A 204 9.20 -8.61 -9.26
C GLU A 204 9.75 -8.02 -7.94
N ARG A 205 10.78 -8.65 -7.40
CA ARG A 205 11.36 -8.33 -6.07
C ARG A 205 12.45 -7.25 -6.09
N GLY A 206 12.93 -6.90 -7.28
CA GLY A 206 14.03 -5.97 -7.51
C GLY A 206 14.43 -5.93 -8.98
N LEU A 207 15.39 -5.07 -9.32
CA LEU A 207 15.90 -4.89 -10.67
C LEU A 207 17.22 -5.65 -10.86
N GLY A 208 17.45 -6.13 -12.09
CA GLY A 208 18.75 -6.67 -12.53
C GLY A 208 19.01 -8.15 -12.24
N LEU A 209 18.28 -8.78 -11.31
CA LEU A 209 18.38 -10.21 -11.02
C LEU A 209 16.99 -10.88 -11.05
N PRO A 210 16.91 -12.19 -11.37
CA PRO A 210 15.66 -12.94 -11.27
C PRO A 210 15.08 -12.93 -9.86
N GLY A 211 13.75 -12.91 -9.75
CA GLY A 211 13.04 -12.92 -8.46
C GLY A 211 13.42 -14.08 -7.53
N THR A 212 13.77 -15.24 -8.11
CA THR A 212 14.24 -16.42 -7.37
C THR A 212 15.56 -16.17 -6.63
N VAL A 213 16.46 -15.34 -7.18
CA VAL A 213 17.71 -14.96 -6.53
C VAL A 213 17.44 -14.01 -5.36
N PHE A 214 16.61 -12.99 -5.57
CA PHE A 214 16.17 -12.09 -4.50
C PHE A 214 15.47 -12.83 -3.36
N ARG A 215 14.65 -13.84 -3.70
CA ARG A 215 13.99 -14.70 -2.72
C ARG A 215 15.02 -15.35 -1.78
N TRP A 216 16.08 -15.93 -2.34
CA TRP A 216 17.16 -16.54 -1.56
C TRP A 216 17.89 -15.51 -0.68
N LEU A 217 18.17 -14.31 -1.22
CA LEU A 217 18.81 -13.23 -0.48
C LEU A 217 17.95 -12.68 0.68
N TYR A 218 16.63 -12.59 0.51
CA TYR A 218 15.73 -12.05 1.53
C TYR A 218 15.33 -13.07 2.59
N ARG A 219 15.34 -14.36 2.28
CA ARG A 219 14.93 -15.43 3.20
C ARG A 219 15.61 -15.42 4.58
N PRO A 220 16.93 -15.18 4.73
CA PRO A 220 17.55 -15.09 6.05
C PRO A 220 17.12 -13.86 6.86
N LEU A 221 16.67 -12.80 6.19
CA LEU A 221 16.33 -11.52 6.85
C LEU A 221 14.95 -11.54 7.52
N ILE A 222 14.07 -12.48 7.16
CA ILE A 222 12.65 -12.51 7.57
C ILE A 222 12.49 -12.45 9.08
N ARG A 223 13.05 -13.44 9.79
CA ARG A 223 12.89 -13.55 11.26
C ARG A 223 13.47 -12.33 11.97
N PHE A 224 14.56 -11.78 11.44
CA PHE A 224 15.18 -10.58 11.97
C PHE A 224 14.29 -9.35 11.79
N VAL A 225 13.75 -9.13 10.58
CA VAL A 225 12.87 -8.00 10.28
C VAL A 225 11.59 -8.06 11.11
N ILE A 226 10.90 -9.21 11.15
CA ILE A 226 9.67 -9.38 11.92
C ILE A 226 9.93 -9.10 13.41
N ARG A 227 10.98 -9.68 14.00
CA ARG A 227 11.34 -9.44 15.41
C ARG A 227 11.66 -7.97 15.68
N ARG A 228 12.32 -7.28 14.75
CA ARG A 228 12.66 -5.86 14.89
C ARG A 228 11.40 -4.99 14.91
N PHE A 229 10.44 -5.28 14.05
CA PHE A 229 9.16 -4.56 14.01
C PHE A 229 8.27 -4.89 15.20
N ALA A 230 8.22 -6.15 15.64
CA ALA A 230 7.52 -6.55 16.86
C ALA A 230 8.06 -5.79 18.08
N LYS A 231 9.38 -5.76 18.26
CA LYS A 231 10.02 -5.01 19.37
C LYS A 231 9.80 -3.50 19.30
N ALA A 232 9.60 -2.94 18.11
CA ALA A 232 9.37 -1.51 17.93
C ALA A 232 7.88 -1.11 18.02
N SER A 233 6.98 -2.10 18.11
CA SER A 233 5.53 -1.89 18.23
C SER A 233 4.99 -2.35 19.59
N ALA A 234 5.88 -2.86 20.45
CA ALA A 234 5.64 -3.20 21.86
C ALA A 234 6.16 -2.05 22.73
#